data_AF-A0A8J7G0V2-F1
#
_entry.id   AF-A0A8J7G0V2-F1
#
_cell.length_a   1.000
_cell.length_b   1.000
_cell.length_c   1.000
_cell.angle_alpha   90.00
_cell.angle_beta   90.00
_cell.angle_gamma   90.00
#
_symmetry.space_group_name_H-M   'P 1'
#
loop_
_entity.id
_entity.type
_entity.pdbx_description
1 polymer ?
#
loop_
_entity_poly.entity_id
_entity_poly.type
_entity_poly.pdbx_seq_one_letter_code
_entity_poly.pdbx_strand_id
1 'polypeptide(L)'
;MGKKRINQLLEQLKENQQQDLQNAAAIFTVAQVAVNRLREQVEPVETVPARAALSGTEVAALLPAAPIPIERAELERRYGSFNACRQAAKAQGIKFSKTPSWPQLSVAFGYLEACQQMVQDYLQAHPNEQLKGVSIELKLG
;
A
#
# COMPACT_ATOMS: atom_id res chain seq x y z
N MET A 1 -49.64 14.77 48.99
CA MET A 1 -48.93 15.43 47.86
C MET A 1 -48.01 14.49 47.06
N GLY A 2 -47.35 13.48 47.66
CA GLY A 2 -46.32 12.67 46.97
C GLY A 2 -46.77 11.75 45.82
N LYS A 3 -47.90 11.04 45.96
CA LYS A 3 -48.34 10.05 44.96
C LYS A 3 -48.65 10.65 43.57
N LYS A 4 -49.27 11.84 43.54
CA LYS A 4 -49.56 12.55 42.27
C LYS A 4 -48.28 12.93 41.52
N ARG A 5 -47.27 13.40 42.26
CA ARG A 5 -45.97 13.80 41.68
C ARG A 5 -45.16 12.61 41.20
N ILE A 6 -45.22 11.47 41.90
CA ILE A 6 -44.59 10.22 41.46
C ILE A 6 -45.23 9.72 40.16
N ASN A 7 -46.57 9.70 40.07
CA ASN A 7 -47.25 9.29 38.84
C ASN A 7 -46.91 10.23 37.67
N GLN A 8 -46.84 11.54 37.92
CA GLN A 8 -46.44 12.51 36.90
C GLN A 8 -45.01 12.28 36.38
N LEU A 9 -44.06 11.97 37.28
CA LEU A 9 -42.67 11.64 36.89
C LEU A 9 -42.59 10.32 36.12
N LEU A 10 -43.41 9.32 36.47
CA LEU A 10 -43.47 8.05 35.75
C LEU A 10 -44.05 8.21 34.34
N GLU A 11 -45.05 9.08 34.17
CA GLU A 11 -45.59 9.46 32.86
C GLU A 11 -44.51 10.13 32.00
N GLN A 12 -43.83 11.13 32.55
CA GLN A 12 -42.73 11.84 31.88
C GLN A 12 -41.57 10.91 31.50
N LEU A 13 -41.24 9.94 32.35
CA LEU A 13 -40.20 8.97 32.04
C LEU A 13 -40.59 8.08 30.85
N LYS A 14 -41.86 7.66 30.77
CA LYS A 14 -42.35 6.86 29.63
C LYS A 14 -42.37 7.68 28.35
N GLU A 15 -42.83 8.92 28.41
CA GLU A 15 -42.82 9.83 27.27
C GLU A 15 -41.39 10.06 26.75
N ASN A 16 -40.44 10.34 27.64
CA ASN A 16 -39.03 10.48 27.27
C ASN A 16 -38.46 9.20 26.64
N GLN A 17 -38.74 8.03 27.22
CA GLN A 17 -38.29 6.75 26.63
C GLN A 17 -38.88 6.52 25.23
N GLN A 18 -40.15 6.86 25.05
CA GLN A 18 -40.81 6.73 23.74
C GLN A 18 -40.22 7.70 22.72
N GLN A 19 -39.90 8.92 23.14
CA GLN A 19 -39.25 9.92 22.31
C GLN A 19 -37.81 9.51 21.95
N ASP A 20 -37.06 8.94 22.89
CA ASP A 20 -35.71 8.43 22.65
C ASP A 20 -35.71 7.28 21.63
N LEU A 21 -36.68 6.37 21.71
CA LEU A 21 -36.85 5.31 20.71
C LEU A 21 -37.16 5.85 19.31
N GLN A 22 -38.02 6.86 19.22
CA GLN A 22 -38.33 7.52 17.94
C GLN A 22 -37.13 8.25 17.37
N ASN A 23 -36.38 8.97 18.21
CA ASN A 23 -35.15 9.66 17.82
C ASN A 23 -34.09 8.66 17.33
N ALA A 24 -33.91 7.54 18.04
CA ALA A 24 -32.97 6.49 17.66
C ALA A 24 -33.34 5.86 16.32
N ALA A 25 -34.62 5.57 16.10
CA ALA A 25 -35.12 5.04 14.82
C ALA A 25 -34.86 6.02 13.66
N ALA A 26 -35.14 7.32 13.87
CA ALA A 26 -34.90 8.35 12.87
C ALA A 26 -33.40 8.48 12.52
N ILE A 27 -32.52 8.51 13.53
CA ILE A 27 -31.06 8.54 13.34
C ILE A 27 -30.60 7.31 12.55
N PHE A 28 -31.09 6.13 12.91
CA PHE A 28 -30.74 4.89 12.21
C PHE A 28 -31.17 4.93 10.74
N THR A 29 -32.39 5.39 10.45
CA THR A 29 -32.86 5.52 9.07
C THR A 29 -32.02 6.51 8.27
N VAL A 30 -31.71 7.68 8.82
CA VAL A 30 -30.87 8.68 8.16
C VAL A 30 -29.45 8.14 7.92
N ALA A 31 -28.87 7.48 8.91
CA ALA A 31 -27.56 6.84 8.79
C ALA A 31 -27.56 5.74 7.72
N GLN A 32 -28.60 4.92 7.67
CA GLN A 32 -28.71 3.86 6.67
C GLN A 32 -28.85 4.42 5.26
N VAL A 33 -29.63 5.49 5.07
CA VAL A 33 -29.74 6.20 3.78
C VAL A 33 -28.39 6.81 3.38
N ALA A 34 -27.67 7.41 4.32
CA ALA A 34 -26.34 7.97 4.06
C ALA A 34 -25.33 6.88 3.65
N VAL A 35 -25.33 5.73 4.34
CA VAL A 35 -24.48 4.58 3.99
C VAL A 35 -24.84 4.03 2.61
N ASN A 36 -26.12 3.93 2.27
CA ASN A 36 -26.55 3.47 0.96
C ASN A 36 -26.10 4.44 -0.15
N ARG A 37 -26.24 5.75 0.05
CA ARG A 37 -25.75 6.77 -0.89
C ARG A 37 -24.23 6.78 -1.06
N LEU A 38 -23.48 6.56 0.02
CA LEU A 38 -22.03 6.44 -0.05
C LEU A 38 -21.60 5.19 -0.82
N ARG A 39 -22.31 4.08 -0.66
CA ARG A 39 -22.06 2.84 -1.44
C ARG A 39 -22.35 3.03 -2.93
N GLU A 40 -23.40 3.78 -3.27
CA GLU A 40 -23.74 4.11 -4.67
C GLU A 40 -22.72 5.06 -5.32
N GLN A 41 -22.00 5.86 -4.54
CA GLN A 41 -20.94 6.76 -5.03
C GLN A 41 -19.59 6.08 -5.30
N VAL A 42 -19.46 4.76 -5.05
CA VAL A 42 -18.17 4.05 -5.09
C VAL A 42 -17.87 3.33 -6.42
N GLU A 43 -18.67 3.50 -7.49
CA GLU A 43 -18.28 3.10 -8.87
C GLU A 43 -18.74 4.11 -9.95
N PRO A 44 -17.95 4.34 -11.02
CA PRO A 44 -16.63 4.96 -11.02
C PRO A 44 -16.70 6.35 -11.69
N VAL A 45 -16.21 7.37 -10.99
CA VAL A 45 -15.76 8.60 -11.65
C VAL A 45 -14.25 8.59 -11.60
N GLU A 46 -13.68 8.64 -12.79
CA GLU A 46 -12.26 8.81 -13.06
C GLU A 46 -11.63 9.90 -12.17
N THR A 47 -10.34 9.71 -11.89
CA THR A 47 -9.39 10.67 -11.31
C THR A 47 -9.47 10.89 -9.79
N VAL A 48 -8.57 10.20 -9.07
CA VAL A 48 -7.54 10.71 -8.13
C VAL A 48 -7.17 9.55 -7.18
N PRO A 49 -5.94 8.99 -7.22
CA PRO A 49 -5.59 7.86 -6.38
C PRO A 49 -5.15 8.37 -5.01
N ALA A 50 -6.03 8.31 -4.02
CA ALA A 50 -5.63 8.37 -2.62
C ALA A 50 -6.39 7.30 -1.84
N ARG A 51 -5.69 6.17 -1.66
CA ARG A 51 -5.89 5.17 -0.61
C ARG A 51 -7.18 4.34 -0.72
N ALA A 52 -7.31 3.62 -1.83
CA ALA A 52 -8.08 2.38 -1.84
C ALA A 52 -7.34 1.32 -1.02
N ALA A 53 -8.10 0.65 -0.15
CA ALA A 53 -7.66 -0.54 0.55
C ALA A 53 -7.13 -1.57 -0.46
N LEU A 54 -5.87 -1.96 -0.29
CA LEU A 54 -5.18 -2.93 -1.14
C LEU A 54 -5.83 -4.30 -0.98
N SER A 55 -6.86 -4.58 -1.77
CA SER A 55 -7.24 -5.96 -2.08
C SER A 55 -6.07 -6.57 -2.85
N GLY A 56 -5.57 -7.72 -2.36
CA GLY A 56 -4.30 -8.34 -2.79
C GLY A 56 -4.17 -8.69 -4.28
N THR A 57 -5.18 -8.41 -5.09
CA THR A 57 -5.22 -8.63 -6.54
C THR A 57 -4.66 -7.45 -7.33
N GLU A 58 -4.76 -6.21 -6.85
CA GLU A 58 -4.26 -5.02 -7.57
C GLU A 58 -2.78 -4.74 -7.34
N VAL A 59 -2.22 -5.19 -6.20
CA VAL A 59 -0.77 -5.11 -5.94
C VAL A 59 0.03 -5.93 -6.97
N ALA A 60 -0.57 -7.01 -7.49
CA ALA A 60 0.03 -7.85 -8.51
C ALA A 60 0.14 -7.16 -9.88
N ALA A 61 -0.64 -6.10 -10.14
CA ALA A 61 -0.54 -5.32 -11.39
C ALA A 61 0.61 -4.31 -11.38
N LEU A 62 1.13 -3.96 -10.21
CA LEU A 62 2.22 -2.97 -10.04
C LEU A 62 3.59 -3.61 -9.77
N LEU A 63 3.63 -4.87 -9.33
CA LEU A 63 4.89 -5.58 -9.14
C LEU A 63 5.33 -6.18 -10.48
N PRO A 64 6.57 -5.90 -10.94
CA PRO A 64 7.10 -6.59 -12.09
C PRO A 64 7.07 -8.11 -11.84
N ALA A 65 6.97 -8.89 -12.92
CA ALA A 65 7.10 -10.34 -12.87
C ALA A 65 8.34 -10.73 -12.04
N ALA A 66 8.27 -11.90 -11.38
CA ALA A 66 9.33 -12.35 -10.48
C ALA A 66 10.73 -12.11 -11.11
N PRO A 67 11.65 -11.44 -10.39
CA PRO A 67 12.93 -11.03 -10.96
C PRO A 67 13.66 -12.25 -11.53
N ILE A 68 13.96 -12.17 -12.82
CA ILE A 68 14.63 -13.25 -13.55
C ILE A 68 16.11 -13.21 -13.16
N PRO A 69 16.67 -14.28 -12.57
CA PRO A 69 18.09 -14.33 -12.27
C PRO A 69 18.92 -14.19 -13.55
N ILE A 70 19.96 -13.37 -13.52
CA ILE A 70 20.86 -13.24 -14.67
C ILE A 70 21.76 -14.46 -14.72
N GLU A 71 21.77 -15.16 -15.86
CA GLU A 71 22.62 -16.34 -16.02
C GLU A 71 24.10 -16.01 -15.82
N ARG A 72 24.85 -16.98 -15.28
CA ARG A 72 26.30 -16.82 -15.06
C ARG A 72 27.05 -16.45 -16.34
N ALA A 73 26.72 -17.10 -17.46
CA ALA A 73 27.36 -16.83 -18.75
C ALA A 73 27.16 -15.36 -19.17
N GLU A 74 25.98 -14.81 -18.89
CA GLU A 74 25.68 -13.42 -19.16
C GLU A 74 26.44 -12.46 -18.21
N LEU A 75 26.55 -12.79 -16.93
CA LEU A 75 27.39 -12.01 -15.99
C LEU A 75 28.88 -12.05 -16.37
N GLU A 76 29.39 -13.20 -16.78
CA GLU A 76 30.76 -13.33 -17.28
C GLU A 76 30.96 -12.56 -18.59
N ARG A 77 29.97 -12.53 -19.48
CA ARG A 77 30.02 -11.71 -20.69
C ARG A 77 30.05 -10.21 -20.37
N ARG A 78 29.21 -9.76 -19.43
CA ARG A 78 29.09 -8.33 -19.06
C ARG A 78 30.31 -7.80 -18.30
N TYR A 79 30.84 -8.60 -17.39
CA TYR A 79 31.86 -8.15 -16.43
C TYR A 79 33.21 -8.87 -16.57
N GLY A 80 33.31 -9.90 -17.41
CA GLY A 80 34.54 -10.62 -17.75
C GLY A 80 34.94 -11.70 -16.75
N SER A 81 35.02 -11.38 -15.46
CA SER A 81 35.45 -12.32 -14.42
C SER A 81 34.63 -12.23 -13.15
N PHE A 82 34.70 -13.26 -12.30
CA PHE A 82 34.05 -13.27 -11.00
C PHE A 82 34.45 -12.07 -10.12
N ASN A 83 35.75 -11.74 -10.09
CA ASN A 83 36.24 -10.60 -9.31
C ASN A 83 35.73 -9.26 -9.86
N ALA A 84 35.72 -9.10 -11.18
CA ALA A 84 35.18 -7.91 -11.81
C ALA A 84 33.66 -7.78 -11.57
N CYS A 85 32.91 -8.88 -11.63
CA CYS A 85 31.49 -8.94 -11.31
C CYS A 85 31.22 -8.51 -9.85
N ARG A 86 32.03 -8.96 -8.90
CA ARG A 86 31.95 -8.52 -7.49
C ARG A 86 32.25 -7.04 -7.31
N GLN A 87 33.22 -6.49 -8.05
CA GLN A 87 33.52 -5.06 -8.00
C GLN A 87 32.38 -4.23 -8.61
N ALA A 88 31.82 -4.69 -9.74
CA ALA A 88 30.66 -4.08 -10.36
C ALA A 88 29.44 -4.10 -9.41
N ALA A 89 29.18 -5.23 -8.75
CA ALA A 89 28.12 -5.35 -7.75
C ALA A 89 28.28 -4.32 -6.63
N LYS A 90 29.49 -4.17 -6.09
CA LYS A 90 29.79 -3.17 -5.06
C LYS A 90 29.58 -1.74 -5.56
N ALA A 91 30.01 -1.43 -6.78
CA ALA A 91 29.83 -0.11 -7.40
C ALA A 91 28.34 0.24 -7.62
N GLN A 92 27.51 -0.77 -7.87
CA GLN A 92 26.06 -0.63 -8.02
C GLN A 92 25.28 -0.70 -6.70
N GLY A 93 25.99 -0.68 -5.56
CA GLY A 93 25.37 -0.68 -4.22
C GLY A 93 24.95 -2.05 -3.70
N ILE A 94 25.23 -3.14 -4.41
CA ILE A 94 25.00 -4.50 -3.92
C ILE A 94 26.07 -4.84 -2.88
N LYS A 95 25.67 -4.93 -1.60
CA LYS A 95 26.54 -5.21 -0.47
C LYS A 95 26.30 -6.63 0.04
N PHE A 96 27.35 -7.45 0.09
CA PHE A 96 27.31 -8.80 0.65
C PHE A 96 28.05 -8.85 1.99
N SER A 97 27.55 -9.62 2.96
CA SER A 97 28.19 -9.80 4.27
C SER A 97 29.47 -10.66 4.18
N LYS A 98 29.53 -11.57 3.22
CA LYS A 98 30.66 -12.46 2.93
C LYS A 98 30.96 -12.46 1.43
N THR A 99 32.00 -13.15 1.00
CA THR A 99 32.24 -13.41 -0.43
C THR A 99 31.03 -14.15 -1.02
N PRO A 100 30.32 -13.57 -2.00
CA PRO A 100 29.13 -14.19 -2.57
C PRO A 100 29.49 -15.39 -3.43
N SER A 101 28.53 -16.28 -3.69
CA SER A 101 28.64 -17.30 -4.73
C SER A 101 28.13 -16.78 -6.09
N TRP A 102 28.43 -17.48 -7.19
CA TRP A 102 27.87 -17.16 -8.51
C TRP A 102 26.33 -17.09 -8.51
N PRO A 103 25.58 -18.06 -7.94
CA PRO A 103 24.13 -17.96 -7.83
C PRO A 103 23.65 -16.72 -7.05
N GLN A 104 24.36 -16.33 -6.00
CA GLN A 104 24.02 -15.13 -5.24
C GLN A 104 24.21 -13.85 -6.07
N LEU A 105 25.26 -13.78 -6.89
CA LEU A 105 25.44 -12.66 -7.83
C LEU A 105 24.32 -12.64 -8.88
N SER A 106 24.01 -13.78 -9.49
CA SER A 106 22.92 -13.93 -10.47
C SER A 106 21.59 -13.40 -9.97
N VAL A 107 21.20 -13.82 -8.76
CA VAL A 107 19.96 -13.35 -8.13
C VAL A 107 20.05 -11.88 -7.76
N ALA A 108 21.15 -11.44 -7.14
CA ALA A 108 21.30 -10.06 -6.70
C ALA A 108 21.22 -9.06 -7.88
N PHE A 109 21.85 -9.36 -9.01
CA PHE A 109 21.74 -8.51 -10.21
C PHE A 109 20.33 -8.52 -10.81
N GLY A 110 19.65 -9.67 -10.85
CA GLY A 110 18.26 -9.74 -11.33
C GLY A 110 17.30 -8.90 -10.47
N TYR A 111 17.45 -8.96 -9.14
CA TYR A 111 16.68 -8.12 -8.22
C TYR A 111 17.03 -6.64 -8.36
N LEU A 112 18.32 -6.30 -8.55
CA LEU A 112 18.72 -4.91 -8.77
C LEU A 112 18.06 -4.33 -10.02
N GLU A 113 18.12 -5.05 -11.15
CA GLU A 113 17.48 -4.62 -12.41
C GLU A 113 15.96 -4.44 -12.24
N ALA A 114 15.29 -5.38 -11.58
CA ALA A 114 13.85 -5.28 -11.32
C ALA A 114 13.49 -4.08 -10.43
N CYS A 115 14.27 -3.83 -9.38
CA CYS A 115 14.06 -2.66 -8.50
C CYS A 115 14.30 -1.34 -9.26
N GLN A 116 15.35 -1.27 -10.08
CA GLN A 116 15.64 -0.08 -10.89
C GLN A 116 14.51 0.19 -11.88
N GLN A 117 14.03 -0.85 -12.56
CA GLN A 117 12.91 -0.73 -13.50
C GLN A 117 11.65 -0.23 -12.78
N MET A 118 11.28 -0.83 -11.64
CA MET A 118 10.10 -0.42 -10.87
C MET A 118 10.18 1.05 -10.42
N VAL A 119 11.34 1.49 -9.93
CA VAL A 119 11.55 2.89 -9.53
C VAL A 119 11.46 3.81 -10.73
N GLN A 120 12.06 3.42 -11.86
CA GLN A 120 12.03 4.21 -13.09
C GLN A 120 10.60 4.34 -13.62
N ASP A 121 9.83 3.26 -13.68
CA ASP A 121 8.44 3.26 -14.12
C ASP A 121 7.59 4.19 -13.23
N TYR A 122 7.78 4.12 -11.92
CA TYR A 122 7.07 4.98 -10.97
C TYR A 122 7.44 6.46 -11.15
N LEU A 123 8.72 6.79 -11.31
CA LEU A 123 9.17 8.17 -11.52
C LEU A 123 8.74 8.73 -12.89
N GLN A 124 8.60 7.88 -13.90
CA GLN A 124 8.04 8.27 -15.20
C GLN A 124 6.54 8.55 -15.11
N ALA A 125 5.78 7.73 -14.38
CA ALA A 125 4.35 7.94 -14.15
C ALA A 125 4.06 9.15 -13.23
N HIS A 126 4.97 9.44 -12.30
CA HIS A 126 4.82 10.50 -11.29
C HIS A 126 6.08 11.37 -11.20
N PRO A 127 6.36 12.21 -12.21
CA PRO A 127 7.55 13.04 -12.23
C PRO A 127 7.48 14.10 -11.13
N ASN A 128 8.57 14.23 -10.36
CA ASN A 128 8.72 15.29 -9.35
C ASN A 128 10.13 15.87 -9.41
N GLU A 129 10.24 17.16 -9.73
CA GLU A 129 11.53 17.85 -9.88
C GLU A 129 12.34 17.94 -8.59
N GLN A 130 11.69 17.87 -7.43
CA GLN A 130 12.36 17.92 -6.13
C GLN A 130 13.18 16.66 -5.83
N LEU A 131 12.99 15.58 -6.60
CA LEU A 131 13.75 14.34 -6.47
C LEU A 131 15.08 14.36 -7.24
N LYS A 132 15.39 15.44 -7.98
CA LYS A 132 16.67 15.57 -8.70
C LYS A 132 17.85 15.47 -7.70
N GLY A 133 18.71 14.48 -7.90
CA GLY A 133 19.89 14.25 -7.05
C GLY A 133 19.62 13.46 -5.75
N VAL A 134 18.40 12.96 -5.55
CA VAL A 134 18.07 12.10 -4.40
C VAL A 134 18.42 10.65 -4.72
N SER A 135 19.11 9.99 -3.78
CA SER A 135 19.42 8.56 -3.83
C SER A 135 18.85 7.84 -2.62
N ILE A 136 18.31 6.64 -2.83
CA ILE A 136 17.74 5.80 -1.77
C ILE A 136 18.51 4.47 -1.75
N GLU A 137 19.03 4.07 -0.58
CA GLU A 137 19.62 2.75 -0.38
C GLU A 137 18.58 1.80 0.22
N LEU A 138 18.40 0.64 -0.40
CA LEU A 138 17.52 -0.43 0.10
C LEU A 138 18.37 -1.56 0.70
N LYS A 139 17.99 -2.01 1.90
CA LYS A 139 18.62 -3.19 2.54
C LYS A 139 17.73 -4.41 2.32
N LEU A 140 18.25 -5.37 1.57
CA LEU A 140 17.70 -6.72 1.49
C LEU A 140 18.24 -7.51 2.68
N GLY A 141 17.35 -8.21 3.41
CA GLY A 141 17.59 -8.78 4.75
C GLY A 141 18.86 -9.58 4.95
#